data_AF-A0A926CKY7-F1
#
_entry.id   AF-A0A926CKY7-F1
#
_cell.length_a   1.000
_cell.length_b   1.000
_cell.length_c   1.000
_cell.angle_alpha   90.00
_cell.angle_beta   90.00
_cell.angle_gamma   90.00
#
_symmetry.space_group_name_H-M   'P 1'
#
loop_
_entity.id
_entity.type
_entity.pdbx_description
1 polymer ?
#
loop_
_entity_poly.entity_id
_entity_poly.type
_entity_poly.pdbx_seq_one_letter_code
_entity_poly.pdbx_strand_id
1 'polypeptide(L)'
;IFEGERAREWIERLRDPADNSAIERAYVIRVEAFDWNCPQHITPRFTEEQIREALAPFERRQEELERENDELRKAARSASGA
;
A
#
# COMPACT_ATOMS: atom_id res chain seq x y z
N ILE A 1 -7.56 -34.49 -0.28
CA ILE A 1 -8.75 -34.90 -1.06
C ILE A 1 -9.48 -35.94 -0.22
N PHE A 2 -10.76 -35.71 0.12
CA PHE A 2 -11.57 -36.67 0.85
C PHE A 2 -12.41 -37.47 -0.16
N GLU A 3 -12.53 -38.78 0.05
CA GLU A 3 -13.24 -39.70 -0.86
C GLU A 3 -14.14 -40.65 -0.06
N GLY A 4 -15.17 -41.20 -0.73
CA GLY A 4 -16.09 -42.16 -0.15
C GLY A 4 -16.84 -41.62 1.08
N GLU A 5 -17.00 -42.45 2.11
CA GLU A 5 -17.67 -42.08 3.38
C GLU A 5 -17.09 -40.81 4.03
N ARG A 6 -15.78 -40.56 3.89
CA ARG A 6 -15.13 -39.36 4.44
C ARG A 6 -15.53 -38.07 3.72
N ALA A 7 -16.00 -38.16 2.47
CA ALA A 7 -16.52 -37.02 1.72
C ALA A 7 -18.00 -36.75 2.01
N ARG A 8 -18.74 -37.76 2.50
CA ARG A 8 -20.20 -37.70 2.69
C ARG A 8 -20.63 -36.56 3.60
N GLU A 9 -19.95 -36.40 4.74
CA GLU A 9 -20.22 -35.31 5.70
C GLU A 9 -20.12 -33.93 5.02
N TRP A 10 -19.12 -33.72 4.16
CA TRP A 10 -18.90 -32.45 3.48
C TRP A 10 -19.91 -32.20 2.36
N ILE A 11 -20.30 -33.26 1.63
CA ILE A 11 -21.34 -33.20 0.58
C ILE A 11 -22.68 -32.81 1.20
N GLU A 12 -23.05 -33.41 2.34
CA GLU A 12 -24.30 -33.08 3.04
C GLU A 12 -24.32 -31.62 3.52
N ARG A 13 -23.19 -31.11 4.03
CA ARG A 13 -23.07 -29.70 4.48
C ARG A 13 -23.13 -28.68 3.36
N LEU A 14 -22.77 -29.05 2.13
CA LEU A 14 -22.75 -28.18 0.96
C LEU A 14 -24.03 -28.27 0.11
N ARG A 15 -24.95 -29.19 0.44
CA ARG A 15 -26.20 -29.39 -0.30
C ARG A 15 -27.13 -28.21 -0.10
N ASP A 16 -27.58 -27.62 -1.20
CA ASP A 16 -28.71 -26.69 -1.21
C ASP A 16 -30.02 -27.48 -1.09
N PRO A 17 -30.91 -27.22 -0.11
CA PRO A 17 -32.20 -27.88 -0.01
C PRO A 17 -33.12 -27.70 -1.23
N ALA A 18 -32.91 -26.63 -2.00
CA ALA A 18 -33.70 -26.30 -3.19
C ALA A 18 -33.16 -26.94 -4.48
N ASP A 19 -31.93 -27.47 -4.46
CA ASP A 19 -31.28 -28.08 -5.63
C ASP A 19 -30.83 -29.53 -5.36
N ASN A 20 -31.31 -30.44 -6.21
CA ASN A 20 -31.01 -31.87 -6.12
C ASN A 20 -29.90 -32.31 -7.09
N SER A 21 -29.22 -31.37 -7.74
CA SER A 21 -28.06 -31.66 -8.58
C SER A 21 -26.95 -32.40 -7.80
N ALA A 22 -26.22 -33.26 -8.50
CA ALA A 22 -25.16 -34.04 -7.89
C ALA A 22 -23.92 -33.17 -7.67
N ILE A 23 -23.46 -33.07 -6.42
CA ILE A 23 -22.19 -32.41 -6.09
C ILE A 23 -21.05 -33.31 -6.57
N GLU A 24 -20.30 -32.86 -7.57
CA GLU A 24 -19.18 -33.63 -8.13
C GLU A 24 -17.90 -33.52 -7.28
N ARG A 25 -17.66 -32.34 -6.66
CA ARG A 25 -16.44 -32.03 -5.90
C ARG A 25 -16.70 -31.03 -4.78
N ALA A 26 -16.05 -31.22 -3.63
CA ALA A 26 -16.06 -30.29 -2.51
C ALA A 26 -14.64 -29.80 -2.20
N TYR A 27 -14.45 -28.48 -2.10
CA TYR A 27 -13.22 -27.87 -1.64
C TYR A 27 -13.42 -27.32 -0.23
N VAL A 28 -12.66 -27.85 0.73
CA VAL A 28 -12.70 -27.41 2.12
C VAL A 28 -11.42 -26.66 2.40
N ILE A 29 -11.54 -25.35 2.58
CA ILE A 29 -10.40 -24.48 2.85
C ILE A 29 -10.44 -24.13 4.34
N ARG A 30 -9.39 -24.50 5.05
CA ARG A 30 -9.14 -23.98 6.40
C ARG A 30 -8.40 -22.66 6.26
N VAL A 31 -9.03 -21.58 6.69
CA VAL A 31 -8.42 -20.26 6.72
C VAL A 31 -7.63 -20.16 8.04
N GLU A 32 -6.31 -20.15 7.96
CA GLU A 32 -5.42 -20.01 9.13
C GLU A 32 -5.38 -18.57 9.65
N ALA A 33 -5.43 -17.59 8.74
CA ALA A 33 -5.51 -16.18 9.06
C ALA A 33 -6.23 -15.43 7.93
N PHE A 34 -6.99 -14.40 8.32
CA PHE A 34 -7.61 -13.46 7.41
C PHE A 34 -7.11 -12.07 7.77
N ASP A 35 -6.26 -11.48 6.94
CA ASP A 35 -5.84 -10.09 7.11
C ASP A 35 -6.75 -9.18 6.28
N TRP A 36 -7.62 -8.44 6.98
CA TRP A 36 -8.50 -7.45 6.35
C TRP A 36 -7.70 -6.28 5.76
N ASN A 37 -6.45 -6.12 6.20
CA ASN A 37 -5.59 -4.98 5.97
C ASN A 37 -4.23 -5.45 5.42
N CYS A 38 -4.18 -5.82 4.14
CA CYS A 38 -2.90 -6.14 3.51
C CYS A 38 -2.04 -4.86 3.39
N PRO A 39 -0.85 -4.79 4.06
CA PRO A 39 -0.02 -3.59 4.06
C PRO A 39 0.48 -3.20 2.66
N GLN A 40 0.49 -4.13 1.71
CA GLN A 40 0.80 -3.86 0.30
C GLN A 40 -0.15 -2.83 -0.36
N HIS A 41 -1.38 -2.69 0.14
CA HIS A 41 -2.42 -1.87 -0.49
C HIS A 41 -2.91 -0.71 0.38
N ILE A 42 -2.31 -0.50 1.56
CA ILE A 42 -2.67 0.60 2.44
C ILE A 42 -1.70 1.76 2.20
N THR A 43 -2.23 2.92 1.80
CA THR A 43 -1.44 4.15 1.72
C THR A 43 -0.88 4.49 3.10
N PRO A 44 0.46 4.60 3.25
CA PRO A 44 1.07 4.96 4.52
C PRO A 44 0.57 6.32 5.02
N ARG A 45 0.34 6.43 6.34
CA ARG A 45 0.00 7.69 7.00
C ARG A 45 1.21 8.16 7.79
N PHE A 46 1.53 9.44 7.65
CA PHE A 46 2.63 10.08 8.37
C PHE A 46 2.06 11.19 9.25
N THR A 47 2.69 11.38 10.41
CA THR A 47 2.46 12.54 11.28
C THR A 47 3.07 13.80 10.66
N GLU A 48 2.61 14.96 11.11
CA GLU A 48 3.18 16.24 10.68
C GLU A 48 4.68 16.31 11.00
N GLU A 49 5.08 15.80 12.16
CA GLU A 49 6.48 15.74 12.61
C GLU A 49 7.36 14.94 11.65
N GLN A 50 6.89 13.76 11.22
CA GLN A 50 7.61 12.92 10.28
C GLN A 50 7.78 13.58 8.92
N ILE A 51 6.75 14.28 8.44
CA ILE A 51 6.82 15.05 7.20
C ILE A 51 7.80 16.21 7.34
N ARG A 52 7.73 16.95 8.45
CA ARG A 52 8.62 18.08 8.73
C ARG A 52 10.08 17.65 8.80
N GLU A 53 10.38 16.54 9.46
CA GLU A 53 11.73 15.98 9.53
C GLU A 53 12.25 15.57 8.14
N ALA A 54 11.40 14.95 7.33
CA ALA A 54 11.76 14.55 5.97
C ALA A 54 12.02 15.76 5.04
N LEU A 55 11.29 16.87 5.23
CA LEU A 55 11.40 18.07 4.39
C LEU A 55 12.51 19.03 4.81
N ALA A 56 12.86 19.08 6.10
CA ALA A 56 13.86 20.00 6.64
C ALA A 56 15.20 20.08 5.87
N PRO A 57 15.83 18.99 5.39
CA PRO A 57 17.06 19.11 4.61
C PRO A 57 16.84 19.76 3.23
N PHE A 58 15.67 19.58 2.61
CA PHE A 58 15.36 20.19 1.32
C PHE A 58 15.12 21.69 1.46
N GLU A 59 14.39 22.11 2.49
CA GLU A 59 14.13 23.51 2.79
C GLU A 59 15.43 24.28 3.05
N ARG A 60 16.34 23.73 3.86
CA ARG A 60 17.67 24.35 4.09
C ARG A 60 18.45 24.54 2.80
N ARG A 61 18.48 23.51 1.95
CA ARG A 61 19.17 23.59 0.66
C ARG A 61 18.52 24.62 -0.26
N GLN A 62 17.20 24.74 -0.24
CA GLN A 62 16.48 25.73 -1.03
C GLN A 62 16.87 27.15 -0.60
N GLU A 63 16.89 27.43 0.70
CA GLU A 63 17.31 28.74 1.23
C GLU A 63 18.74 29.10 0.85
N GLU A 64 19.67 28.13 0.93
CA GLU A 64 21.06 28.32 0.52
C GLU A 64 21.17 28.66 -0.95
N LEU A 65 20.49 27.91 -1.81
CA LEU A 65 20.49 28.13 -3.25
C LEU A 65 19.83 29.45 -3.65
N GLU A 66 18.75 29.83 -2.98
CA GLU A 66 18.08 31.12 -3.22
C GLU A 66 19.01 32.29 -2.88
N ARG A 67 19.74 32.20 -1.76
CA ARG A 67 20.75 33.21 -1.39
C ARG A 67 21.87 33.29 -2.41
N GLU A 68 22.43 32.15 -2.81
CA GLU A 68 23.48 32.11 -3.82
C GLU A 68 23.01 32.71 -5.15
N ASN A 69 21.79 32.34 -5.59
CA ASN A 69 21.22 32.84 -6.83
C ASN A 69 21.05 34.36 -6.80
N ASP A 70 20.61 34.92 -5.68
CA ASP A 70 20.45 36.36 -5.51
C ASP A 70 21.80 37.10 -5.57
N GLU A 71 22.83 36.56 -4.94
CA GLU A 71 24.18 37.14 -5.00
C GLU A 71 24.75 37.08 -6.43
N LEU A 72 24.60 35.94 -7.11
CA LEU A 72 25.04 35.80 -8.50
C LEU A 72 24.28 36.76 -9.43
N ARG A 73 22.97 36.94 -9.24
CA ARG A 73 22.17 37.89 -10.02
C ARG A 73 22.59 39.34 -9.78
N LYS A 74 22.94 39.72 -8.56
CA LYS A 74 23.50 41.06 -8.26
C LYS A 74 24.84 41.24 -8.96
N ALA A 75 25.75 40.28 -8.85
CA ALA A 75 27.07 40.33 -9.48
C ALA A 75 26.96 40.42 -11.02
N ALA A 76 26.09 39.62 -11.64
CA ALA A 76 25.85 39.65 -13.07
C ALA A 76 25.30 41.01 -13.54
N ARG A 77 24.35 41.60 -12.78
CA ARG A 77 23.82 42.94 -13.08
C ARG A 77 24.89 44.03 -12.98
N SER A 78 25.77 43.97 -11.97
CA SER A 78 26.89 44.92 -11.87
C SER A 78 27.93 44.76 -12.98
N ALA A 79 28.19 43.53 -13.43
CA ALA A 79 29.13 43.25 -14.52
C ALA A 79 28.59 43.64 -15.91
N SER A 80 27.27 43.66 -16.09
CA SER A 80 26.63 44.06 -17.36
C SER A 80 26.33 45.57 -17.46
N GLY A 81 26.50 46.33 -16.37
CA GLY A 81 26.27 47.78 -16.31
C GLY A 81 27.54 48.64 -16.34
N ALA A 82 28.72 48.01 -16.43
CA ALA A 82 30.02 48.64 -16.65
C ALA A 82 30.50 48.34 -18.08
#